data_AF-A0A4S1DTJ9-F1
#
_entry.id   AF-A0A4S1DTJ9-F1
#
_cell.length_a   1.000
_cell.length_b   1.000
_cell.length_c   1.000
_cell.angle_alpha   90.00
_cell.angle_beta   90.00
_cell.angle_gamma   90.00
#
_symmetry.space_group_name_H-M   'P 1'
#
loop_
_entity.id
_entity.type
_entity.pdbx_description
1 polymer ?
#
loop_
_entity_poly.entity_id
_entity_poly.type
_entity_poly.pdbx_seq_one_letter_code
_entity_poly.pdbx_strand_id
1 'polypeptide(L)'
;MKPVKFFTVLVISLILTACNSQDKNKATSLDKSISKIEILDFHSTHRCMTCNAIEANTKYTLNTYFATELKEDKITLQVINVDEKENEKIAEKFEASGTSLFLNVIKNGKETQINLTDFAFMEGNDQEAFSKELKSKIDTELKTL
;
A
#
# COMPACT_ATOMS: atom_id res chain seq x y z
N MET A 1 38.67 -50.13 -40.75
CA MET A 1 37.50 -49.91 -39.88
C MET A 1 37.88 -48.95 -38.75
N LYS A 2 37.23 -47.77 -38.70
CA LYS A 2 36.94 -46.94 -37.50
C LYS A 2 38.14 -46.30 -36.73
N PRO A 3 37.95 -45.13 -36.07
CA PRO A 3 38.54 -43.90 -36.61
C PRO A 3 39.41 -43.08 -35.63
N VAL A 4 40.08 -42.10 -36.25
CA VAL A 4 40.86 -40.96 -35.74
C VAL A 4 40.25 -40.29 -34.50
N LYS A 5 41.09 -39.97 -33.51
CA LYS A 5 40.75 -39.01 -32.44
C LYS A 5 41.59 -37.74 -32.60
N PHE A 6 40.88 -36.66 -32.88
CA PHE A 6 41.37 -35.31 -33.06
C PHE A 6 41.76 -34.67 -31.72
N PHE A 7 42.86 -33.92 -31.78
CA PHE A 7 43.22 -32.79 -30.93
C PHE A 7 42.04 -31.84 -30.69
N THR A 8 41.89 -31.27 -29.49
CA THR A 8 41.97 -29.80 -29.29
C THR A 8 41.98 -29.41 -27.81
N VAL A 9 42.89 -28.50 -27.48
CA VAL A 9 43.04 -27.79 -26.21
C VAL A 9 41.90 -26.77 -26.08
N LEU A 10 41.20 -26.75 -24.94
CA LEU A 10 40.17 -25.76 -24.63
C LEU A 10 40.76 -24.67 -23.74
N VAL A 11 40.95 -23.48 -24.31
CA VAL A 11 41.40 -22.26 -23.62
C VAL A 11 40.21 -21.68 -22.86
N ILE A 12 40.39 -21.46 -21.55
CA ILE A 12 39.45 -20.80 -20.66
C ILE A 12 39.64 -19.28 -20.81
N SER A 13 38.63 -18.60 -21.34
CA SER A 13 38.51 -17.13 -21.24
C SER A 13 37.46 -16.78 -20.19
N LEU A 14 37.92 -16.28 -19.04
CA LEU A 14 37.09 -15.58 -18.06
C LEU A 14 36.66 -14.24 -18.65
N ILE A 15 35.35 -14.03 -18.82
CA ILE A 15 34.77 -12.72 -19.10
C ILE A 15 34.03 -12.30 -17.82
N LEU A 16 34.59 -11.32 -17.11
CA LEU A 16 33.92 -10.63 -16.01
C LEU A 16 33.11 -9.47 -16.61
N THR A 17 31.82 -9.71 -16.88
CA THR A 17 30.85 -8.63 -17.15
C THR A 17 30.30 -8.10 -15.83
N ALA A 18 30.78 -6.94 -15.40
CA ALA A 18 30.17 -6.17 -14.34
C ALA A 18 28.90 -5.49 -14.88
N CYS A 19 27.73 -5.99 -14.50
CA CYS A 19 26.46 -5.31 -14.73
C CYS A 19 26.30 -4.19 -13.70
N ASN A 20 26.42 -2.95 -14.17
CA ASN A 20 26.07 -1.76 -13.42
C ASN A 20 24.54 -1.59 -13.44
N SER A 21 23.85 -2.15 -12.45
CA SER A 21 22.41 -1.95 -12.29
C SER A 21 22.15 -0.54 -11.75
N GLN A 22 21.88 0.40 -12.66
CA GLN A 22 21.19 1.64 -12.33
C GLN A 22 19.72 1.32 -12.04
N ASP A 23 19.40 1.05 -10.78
CA ASP A 23 18.02 1.06 -10.31
C ASP A 23 17.51 2.50 -10.30
N LYS A 24 16.96 2.90 -11.44
CA LYS A 24 16.11 4.08 -11.53
C LYS A 24 14.84 3.78 -10.76
N ASN A 25 14.74 4.33 -9.55
CA ASN A 25 13.49 4.56 -8.84
C ASN A 25 12.50 5.24 -9.79
N LYS A 26 11.70 4.43 -10.48
CA LYS A 26 10.60 4.89 -11.31
C LYS A 26 9.46 5.11 -10.33
N ALA A 27 9.41 6.31 -9.76
CA ALA A 27 8.17 6.82 -9.20
C ALA A 27 7.13 6.74 -10.32
N THR A 28 6.23 5.77 -10.23
CA THR A 28 5.12 5.61 -11.16
C THR A 28 4.28 6.86 -11.06
N SER A 29 4.46 7.81 -11.99
CA SER A 29 3.61 8.99 -12.04
C SER A 29 2.19 8.51 -12.31
N LEU A 30 1.31 8.67 -11.31
CA LEU A 30 -0.11 8.39 -11.46
C LEU A 30 -0.67 9.24 -12.60
N ASP A 31 -1.64 8.70 -13.33
CA ASP A 31 -2.31 9.46 -14.38
C ASP A 31 -2.94 10.71 -13.77
N LYS A 32 -2.69 11.86 -14.40
CA LYS A 32 -3.22 13.16 -13.98
C LYS A 32 -4.75 13.23 -14.05
N SER A 33 -5.40 12.27 -14.70
CA SER A 33 -6.86 12.13 -14.73
C SER A 33 -7.44 11.53 -13.43
N ILE A 34 -6.61 10.95 -12.57
CA ILE A 34 -7.08 10.23 -11.36
C ILE A 34 -7.23 11.20 -10.19
N SER A 35 -8.45 11.28 -9.66
CA SER A 35 -8.78 11.88 -8.37
C SER A 35 -9.59 10.87 -7.53
N LYS A 36 -9.01 10.35 -6.44
CA LYS A 36 -9.66 9.40 -5.53
C LYS A 36 -8.99 9.40 -4.14
N ILE A 37 -9.64 8.78 -3.16
CA ILE A 37 -9.06 8.53 -1.83
C ILE A 37 -8.89 7.03 -1.64
N GLU A 38 -7.68 6.59 -1.32
CA GLU A 38 -7.41 5.21 -0.92
C GLU A 38 -7.26 5.17 0.61
N ILE A 39 -8.10 4.40 1.29
CA ILE A 39 -7.97 4.12 2.71
C ILE A 39 -7.11 2.87 2.83
N LEU A 40 -5.96 3.01 3.49
CA LEU A 40 -5.02 1.92 3.70
C LEU A 40 -5.00 1.56 5.18
N ASP A 41 -5.45 0.35 5.48
CA ASP A 41 -5.41 -0.26 6.80
C ASP A 41 -4.30 -1.31 6.80
N PHE A 42 -3.13 -0.91 7.28
CA PHE A 42 -2.01 -1.82 7.44
C PHE A 42 -2.15 -2.59 8.74
N HIS A 43 -1.66 -3.82 8.77
CA HIS A 43 -1.57 -4.62 9.98
C HIS A 43 -0.40 -5.61 9.90
N SER A 44 0.05 -6.13 11.04
CA SER A 44 0.93 -7.31 11.07
C SER A 44 0.09 -8.59 11.08
N THR A 45 0.70 -9.74 10.85
CA THR A 45 0.07 -11.07 10.89
C THR A 45 -0.52 -11.37 12.27
N HIS A 46 0.13 -10.88 13.33
CA HIS A 46 -0.34 -11.04 14.71
C HIS A 46 -1.01 -9.76 15.17
N ARG A 47 -2.33 -9.82 15.37
CA ARG A 47 -3.16 -8.65 15.62
C ARG A 47 -3.70 -8.62 17.04
N CYS A 48 -3.58 -7.45 17.65
CA CYS A 48 -4.18 -7.14 18.94
C CYS A 48 -5.69 -6.90 18.81
N MET A 49 -6.42 -6.89 19.94
CA MET A 49 -7.87 -6.62 19.91
C MET A 49 -8.20 -5.26 19.29
N THR A 50 -7.52 -4.19 19.71
CA THR A 50 -7.69 -2.84 19.14
C THR A 50 -7.39 -2.82 17.64
N CYS A 51 -6.39 -3.58 17.20
CA CYS A 51 -5.98 -3.68 15.81
C CYS A 51 -7.09 -4.28 14.92
N ASN A 52 -7.82 -5.27 15.45
CA ASN A 52 -8.99 -5.83 14.77
C ASN A 52 -10.19 -4.87 14.81
N ALA A 53 -10.35 -4.13 15.91
CA ALA A 53 -11.43 -3.16 16.07
C ALA A 53 -11.30 -1.97 15.09
N ILE A 54 -10.07 -1.47 14.87
CA ILE A 54 -9.76 -0.44 13.87
C ILE A 54 -10.23 -0.86 12.47
N GLU A 55 -9.92 -2.08 12.04
CA GLU A 55 -10.35 -2.57 10.73
C GLU A 55 -11.86 -2.71 10.65
N ALA A 56 -12.46 -3.32 11.67
CA ALA A 56 -13.91 -3.52 11.71
C ALA A 56 -14.65 -2.17 11.64
N ASN A 57 -14.19 -1.18 12.40
CA ASN A 57 -14.78 0.17 12.43
C ASN A 57 -14.51 0.95 11.15
N THR A 58 -13.34 0.78 10.52
CA THR A 58 -13.05 1.34 9.19
C THR A 58 -14.02 0.79 8.15
N LYS A 59 -14.16 -0.54 8.08
CA LYS A 59 -15.11 -1.20 7.17
C LYS A 59 -16.54 -0.76 7.43
N TYR A 60 -16.96 -0.70 8.69
CA TYR A 60 -18.29 -0.25 9.08
C TYR A 60 -18.55 1.19 8.60
N THR A 61 -17.62 2.11 8.85
CA THR A 61 -17.74 3.52 8.45
C THR A 61 -17.90 3.66 6.95
N LEU A 62 -17.04 2.99 6.17
CA LEU A 62 -17.06 3.07 4.71
C LEU A 62 -18.36 2.49 4.13
N ASN A 63 -18.79 1.33 4.60
CA ASN A 63 -20.02 0.69 4.13
C ASN A 63 -21.28 1.46 4.52
N THR A 64 -21.27 2.14 5.66
CA THR A 64 -22.43 2.88 6.17
C THR A 64 -22.59 4.24 5.49
N TYR A 65 -21.50 4.97 5.29
CA TYR A 65 -21.55 6.38 4.90
C TYR A 65 -21.03 6.68 3.49
N PHE A 66 -20.25 5.78 2.90
CA PHE A 66 -19.55 6.01 1.62
C PHE A 66 -19.82 4.90 0.60
N ALA A 67 -20.97 4.22 0.71
CA ALA A 67 -21.33 3.11 -0.18
C ALA A 67 -21.43 3.51 -1.65
N THR A 68 -21.75 4.77 -1.95
CA THR A 68 -21.80 5.28 -3.33
C THR A 68 -20.40 5.51 -3.86
N GLU A 69 -19.53 6.19 -3.09
CA GLU A 69 -18.15 6.49 -3.45
C GLU A 69 -17.31 5.22 -3.60
N LEU A 70 -17.60 4.19 -2.80
CA LEU A 70 -17.03 2.84 -2.95
C LEU A 70 -17.45 2.19 -4.27
N LYS A 71 -18.72 2.32 -4.68
CA LYS A 71 -19.22 1.77 -5.96
C LYS A 71 -18.66 2.50 -7.17
N GLU A 72 -18.32 3.77 -7.01
CA GLU A 72 -17.77 4.64 -8.06
C GLU A 72 -16.23 4.62 -8.10
N ASP A 73 -15.57 3.79 -7.28
CA ASP A 73 -14.11 3.75 -7.12
C ASP A 73 -13.46 5.10 -6.74
N LYS A 74 -14.28 6.06 -6.26
CA LYS A 74 -13.81 7.34 -5.73
C LYS A 74 -13.18 7.17 -4.35
N ILE A 75 -13.61 6.14 -3.63
CA ILE A 75 -13.04 5.67 -2.38
C ILE A 75 -12.70 4.19 -2.55
N THR A 76 -11.51 3.77 -2.11
CA THR A 76 -11.14 2.34 -2.05
C THR A 76 -10.57 1.99 -0.69
N LEU A 77 -10.86 0.80 -0.17
CA LEU A 77 -10.22 0.26 1.03
C LEU A 77 -9.23 -0.84 0.65
N GLN A 78 -8.01 -0.77 1.19
CA GLN A 78 -7.03 -1.85 1.13
C GLN A 78 -6.63 -2.24 2.54
N VAL A 79 -6.71 -3.53 2.83
CA VAL A 79 -6.21 -4.11 4.08
C VAL A 79 -4.91 -4.83 3.74
N ILE A 80 -3.80 -4.43 4.36
CA ILE A 80 -2.45 -4.78 3.92
C ILE A 80 -1.66 -5.40 5.07
N ASN A 81 -1.22 -6.64 4.90
CA ASN A 81 -0.32 -7.28 5.86
C ASN A 81 1.13 -6.85 5.61
N VAL A 82 1.74 -6.13 6.53
CA VAL A 82 3.12 -5.61 6.39
C VAL A 82 4.19 -6.70 6.48
N ASP A 83 3.84 -7.88 7.03
CA ASP A 83 4.78 -9.00 7.15
C ASP A 83 4.90 -9.80 5.83
N GLU A 84 4.01 -9.55 4.87
CA GLU A 84 4.00 -10.19 3.56
C GLU A 84 4.96 -9.48 2.60
N LYS A 85 5.84 -10.26 1.95
CA LYS A 85 6.91 -9.74 1.10
C LYS A 85 6.39 -8.95 -0.10
N GLU A 86 5.24 -9.35 -0.65
CA GLU A 86 4.55 -8.62 -1.73
C GLU A 86 4.15 -7.20 -1.33
N ASN A 87 3.94 -6.95 -0.03
CA ASN A 87 3.50 -5.66 0.51
C ASN A 87 4.67 -4.78 1.00
N GLU A 88 5.90 -5.27 0.99
CA GLU A 88 7.10 -4.56 1.48
C GLU A 88 7.20 -3.13 0.91
N LYS A 89 7.06 -2.99 -0.41
CA LYS A 89 7.17 -1.67 -1.08
C LYS A 89 6.08 -0.68 -0.68
N ILE A 90 4.85 -1.15 -0.46
CA ILE A 90 3.75 -0.27 -0.05
C ILE A 90 3.84 0.04 1.44
N ALA A 91 4.24 -0.92 2.27
CA ALA A 91 4.51 -0.70 3.70
C ALA A 91 5.63 0.34 3.90
N GLU A 92 6.75 0.21 3.18
CA GLU A 92 7.85 1.19 3.20
C GLU A 92 7.40 2.58 2.74
N LYS A 93 6.60 2.67 1.68
CA LYS A 93 6.10 3.94 1.14
C LYS A 93 5.27 4.74 2.15
N PHE A 94 4.54 4.05 3.01
CA PHE A 94 3.71 4.66 4.07
C PHE A 94 4.37 4.60 5.45
N GLU A 95 5.63 4.15 5.52
CA GLU A 95 6.39 3.93 6.76
C GLU A 95 5.61 3.07 7.78
N ALA A 96 4.79 2.14 7.28
CA ALA A 96 3.95 1.27 8.07
C ALA A 96 4.73 0.02 8.50
N SER A 97 5.00 -0.11 9.80
CA SER A 97 5.68 -1.27 10.40
C SER A 97 4.74 -2.21 11.16
N GLY A 98 3.42 -1.92 11.16
CA GLY A 98 2.42 -2.69 11.87
C GLY A 98 1.02 -2.13 11.62
N THR A 99 0.17 -2.12 12.66
CA THR A 99 -1.17 -1.55 12.53
C THR A 99 -1.10 -0.04 12.32
N SER A 100 -1.63 0.45 11.20
CA SER A 100 -1.71 1.87 10.89
C SER A 100 -2.84 2.15 9.91
N LEU A 101 -3.43 3.35 10.01
CA LEU A 101 -4.53 3.76 9.15
C LEU A 101 -4.15 5.05 8.43
N PHE A 102 -4.33 5.07 7.11
CA PHE A 102 -4.02 6.23 6.28
C PHE A 102 -5.18 6.59 5.35
N LEU A 103 -5.30 7.88 5.07
CA LEU A 103 -5.95 8.36 3.86
C LEU A 103 -4.86 8.74 2.85
N ASN A 104 -4.84 8.05 1.73
CA ASN A 104 -4.04 8.41 0.58
C ASN A 104 -4.89 9.20 -0.42
N VAL A 105 -4.79 10.53 -0.37
CA VAL A 105 -5.55 11.43 -1.23
C VAL A 105 -4.78 11.64 -2.52
N ILE A 106 -5.31 11.11 -3.62
CA ILE A 106 -4.77 11.30 -4.97
C ILE A 106 -5.62 12.36 -5.65
N LYS A 107 -5.03 13.50 -5.98
CA LYS A 107 -5.70 14.57 -6.73
C LYS A 107 -4.90 14.93 -7.96
N ASN A 108 -5.50 14.77 -9.15
CA ASN A 108 -4.84 15.00 -10.42
C ASN A 108 -3.45 14.31 -10.52
N GLY A 109 -3.38 13.06 -10.04
CA GLY A 109 -2.15 12.27 -9.97
C GLY A 109 -1.13 12.71 -8.91
N LYS A 110 -1.42 13.73 -8.09
CA LYS A 110 -0.59 14.11 -6.93
C LYS A 110 -1.11 13.44 -5.68
N GLU A 111 -0.22 12.71 -5.02
CA GLU A 111 -0.49 11.99 -3.79
C GLU A 111 -0.25 12.86 -2.55
N THR A 112 -1.13 12.76 -1.56
CA THR A 112 -0.99 13.33 -0.21
C THR A 112 -1.40 12.28 0.81
N GLN A 113 -0.46 11.89 1.68
CA GLN A 113 -0.70 10.89 2.71
C GLN A 113 -1.09 11.59 4.02
N ILE A 114 -2.19 11.15 4.60
CA ILE A 114 -2.68 11.62 5.90
C ILE A 114 -2.66 10.44 6.85
N ASN A 115 -1.74 10.48 7.81
CA ASN A 115 -1.63 9.46 8.84
C ASN A 115 -2.72 9.64 9.90
N LEU A 116 -3.58 8.63 10.06
CA LEU A 116 -4.68 8.60 11.02
C LEU A 116 -4.43 7.62 12.17
N THR A 117 -3.23 7.06 12.27
CA THR A 117 -2.91 5.97 13.20
C THR A 117 -3.17 6.34 14.66
N ASP A 118 -2.75 7.53 15.10
CA ASP A 118 -2.93 7.97 16.49
C ASP A 118 -4.42 8.04 16.87
N PHE A 119 -5.23 8.65 16.01
CA PHE A 119 -6.69 8.68 16.16
C PHE A 119 -7.27 7.26 16.15
N ALA A 120 -6.83 6.42 15.20
CA ALA A 120 -7.35 5.08 15.06
C ALA A 120 -7.11 4.24 16.31
N PHE A 121 -5.95 4.38 16.96
CA PHE A 121 -5.68 3.70 18.23
C PHE A 121 -6.45 4.31 19.41
N MET A 122 -6.63 5.64 19.44
CA MET A 122 -7.36 6.32 20.49
C MET A 122 -8.84 5.91 20.53
N GLU A 123 -9.48 5.92 19.37
CA GLU A 123 -10.92 5.68 19.23
C GLU A 123 -11.26 4.27 18.75
N GLY A 124 -10.25 3.43 18.47
CA GLY A 124 -10.43 2.13 17.79
C GLY A 124 -11.41 1.16 18.45
N ASN A 125 -11.63 1.27 19.75
CA ASN A 125 -12.58 0.43 20.50
C ASN A 125 -13.97 1.09 20.69
N ASP A 126 -14.14 2.36 20.32
CA ASP A 126 -15.43 3.08 20.33
C ASP A 126 -15.91 3.24 18.88
N GLN A 127 -16.82 2.37 18.47
CA GLN A 127 -17.34 2.37 17.10
C GLN A 127 -18.02 3.71 16.73
N GLU A 128 -18.72 4.36 17.66
CA GLU A 128 -19.43 5.61 17.35
C GLU A 128 -18.45 6.76 17.18
N ALA A 129 -17.53 6.94 18.14
CA ALA A 129 -16.52 7.99 18.09
C ALA A 129 -15.61 7.82 16.86
N PHE A 130 -15.12 6.59 16.62
CA PHE A 130 -14.31 6.26 15.46
C PHE A 130 -15.04 6.56 14.15
N SER A 131 -16.28 6.09 14.00
CA SER A 131 -17.02 6.27 12.75
C SER A 131 -17.32 7.73 12.46
N LYS A 132 -17.68 8.49 13.49
CA LYS A 132 -17.96 9.93 13.37
C LYS A 132 -16.72 10.70 12.91
N GLU A 133 -15.58 10.44 13.53
CA GLU A 133 -14.36 11.17 13.22
C GLU A 133 -13.76 10.72 11.87
N LEU A 134 -13.68 9.42 11.57
CA LEU A 134 -13.21 8.93 10.27
C LEU A 134 -14.09 9.47 9.14
N LYS A 135 -15.42 9.44 9.30
CA LYS A 135 -16.35 10.05 8.33
C LYS A 135 -16.04 11.52 8.09
N SER A 136 -15.84 12.30 9.15
CA SER A 136 -15.54 13.74 9.04
C SER A 136 -14.24 14.00 8.27
N LYS A 137 -13.20 13.20 8.51
CA LYS A 137 -11.92 13.30 7.78
C LYS A 137 -12.11 12.96 6.30
N ILE A 138 -12.78 11.86 5.99
CA ILE A 138 -13.05 11.46 4.59
C ILE A 138 -13.91 12.51 3.86
N ASP A 139 -14.98 13.03 4.49
CA ASP A 139 -15.82 14.09 3.92
C ASP A 139 -15.04 15.36 3.62
N THR A 140 -14.03 15.67 4.45
CA THR A 140 -13.16 16.83 4.25
C THR A 140 -12.31 16.63 3.00
N GLU A 141 -11.65 15.48 2.88
CA GLU A 141 -10.78 15.18 1.74
C GLU A 141 -11.57 15.00 0.43
N LEU A 142 -12.77 14.43 0.48
CA LEU A 142 -13.65 14.26 -0.70
C LEU A 142 -14.00 15.59 -1.36
N LYS A 143 -14.12 16.68 -0.59
CA LYS A 143 -14.38 18.02 -1.12
C LYS A 143 -13.18 18.61 -1.85
N THR A 144 -12.00 18.05 -1.62
CA THR A 144 -10.76 18.51 -2.25
C THR A 144 -10.49 17.81 -3.58
N LEU A 145 -11.08 16.64 -3.84
CA LEU A 145 -10.84 15.85 -5.06
C LEU A 145 -11.18 16.60 -6.35
#